data_AF-A0A6A8ASI6-F1
#
_entry.id   AF-A0A6A8ASI6-F1
#
_cell.length_a   1.000
_cell.length_b   1.000
_cell.length_c   1.000
_cell.angle_alpha   90.00
_cell.angle_beta   90.00
_cell.angle_gamma   90.00
#
_symmetry.space_group_name_H-M   'P 1'
#
loop_
_entity.id
_entity.type
_entity.pdbx_description
1 polymer ?
#
loop_
_entity_poly.entity_id
_entity_poly.type
_entity_poly.pdbx_seq_one_letter_code
_entity_poly.pdbx_strand_id
1 'polypeptide(L)'
;MERKPNKNEALEALDFIINVLKEHEKDLDRLISQLGIITESLGETGEITGKIEKIEDRITTLQGEITNLIKYLATPRGSTPYTQGTPVNVKCRQWEDFKNLAAGAETVSYLLKEAEKSFQADALKNGRIVSYTGEFPQNTSLLKLWLSKELDVTEEVVFE
;
A
#
# COMPACT_ATOMS: atom_id res chain seq x y z
N MET A 1 -75.36 -9.40 -46.28
CA MET A 1 -74.61 -8.72 -47.36
C MET A 1 -73.54 -7.89 -46.70
N GLU A 2 -72.27 -8.27 -46.86
CA GLU A 2 -71.16 -7.42 -46.44
C GLU A 2 -71.14 -6.17 -47.33
N ARG A 3 -71.20 -4.99 -46.71
CA ARG A 3 -70.98 -3.72 -47.41
C ARG A 3 -69.53 -3.70 -47.87
N LYS A 4 -69.30 -3.56 -49.18
CA LYS A 4 -67.95 -3.29 -49.69
C LYS A 4 -67.49 -1.94 -49.12
N PRO A 5 -66.27 -1.87 -48.57
CA PRO A 5 -65.77 -0.62 -48.02
C PRO A 5 -65.71 0.44 -49.13
N ASN A 6 -66.19 1.63 -48.82
CA ASN A 6 -66.09 2.75 -49.76
C ASN A 6 -64.63 3.19 -49.87
N LYS A 7 -64.24 3.81 -50.99
CA LYS A 7 -62.88 4.28 -51.25
C LYS A 7 -62.33 5.15 -50.10
N ASN A 8 -63.19 5.92 -49.43
CA ASN A 8 -62.81 6.74 -48.29
C ASN A 8 -62.40 5.89 -47.06
N GLU A 9 -63.16 4.84 -46.74
CA GLU A 9 -62.85 3.93 -45.62
C GLU A 9 -61.54 3.16 -45.88
N ALA A 10 -61.27 2.80 -47.14
CA ALA A 10 -60.01 2.17 -47.52
C ALA A 10 -58.80 3.12 -47.40
N LEU A 11 -58.98 4.42 -47.67
CA LEU A 11 -57.93 5.43 -47.49
C LEU A 11 -57.68 5.72 -46.00
N GLU A 12 -58.73 5.81 -45.19
CA GLU A 12 -58.61 5.98 -43.73
C GLU A 12 -57.89 4.80 -43.08
N ALA A 13 -58.19 3.56 -43.51
CA ALA A 13 -57.49 2.38 -43.03
C ALA A 13 -56.00 2.38 -43.44
N LEU A 14 -55.67 2.87 -44.64
CA LEU A 14 -54.29 3.00 -45.10
C LEU A 14 -53.53 4.06 -44.28
N ASP A 15 -54.13 5.22 -44.03
CA ASP A 15 -53.52 6.28 -43.21
C ASP A 15 -53.29 5.80 -41.77
N PHE A 16 -54.23 5.02 -41.21
CA PHE A 16 -54.04 4.39 -39.91
C PHE A 16 -52.83 3.45 -39.91
N ILE A 17 -52.71 2.56 -40.89
CA ILE A 17 -51.57 1.64 -41.02
C ILE A 17 -50.26 2.42 -41.18
N ILE A 18 -50.23 3.45 -42.01
CA ILE A 18 -49.04 4.28 -42.22
C ILE A 18 -48.61 4.95 -40.93
N ASN A 19 -49.56 5.48 -40.14
CA ASN A 19 -49.24 6.11 -38.87
C ASN A 19 -48.68 5.12 -37.85
N VAL A 20 -49.26 3.92 -37.74
CA VAL A 20 -48.75 2.84 -36.87
C VAL A 20 -47.33 2.43 -37.30
N LEU A 21 -47.09 2.28 -38.61
CA LEU A 21 -45.77 1.92 -39.13
C LEU A 21 -44.72 3.01 -38.84
N LYS A 22 -45.09 4.29 -38.96
CA LYS A 22 -44.20 5.41 -38.59
C LYS A 22 -43.89 5.45 -37.10
N GLU A 23 -44.85 5.11 -36.25
CA GLU A 23 -44.64 5.02 -34.81
C GLU A 23 -43.67 3.87 -34.48
N HIS A 24 -43.86 2.71 -35.11
CA HIS A 24 -42.94 1.58 -34.96
C HIS A 24 -41.54 1.87 -35.48
N GLU A 25 -41.39 2.58 -36.60
CA GLU A 25 -40.09 3.03 -37.13
C GLU A 25 -39.36 3.90 -36.09
N LYS A 26 -40.07 4.85 -35.48
CA LYS A 26 -39.52 5.71 -34.43
C LYS A 26 -39.13 4.93 -33.17
N ASP A 27 -39.93 3.93 -32.79
CA ASP A 27 -39.61 3.08 -31.64
C ASP A 27 -38.38 2.20 -31.91
N LEU A 28 -38.23 1.69 -33.13
CA LEU A 28 -37.04 0.95 -33.55
C LEU A 28 -35.79 1.84 -33.51
N ASP A 29 -35.86 3.07 -34.03
CA ASP A 29 -34.75 4.03 -33.94
C ASP A 29 -34.33 4.31 -32.49
N ARG A 30 -35.31 4.45 -31.60
CA ARG A 30 -35.06 4.61 -30.16
C ARG A 30 -34.37 3.38 -29.57
N LEU A 31 -34.84 2.17 -29.88
CA LEU A 31 -34.24 0.94 -29.40
C LEU A 31 -32.80 0.77 -29.91
N ILE A 32 -32.54 1.09 -31.17
CA ILE A 32 -31.19 1.07 -31.75
C ILE A 32 -30.27 2.04 -31.01
N SER A 33 -30.73 3.26 -30.72
CA SER A 33 -29.96 4.24 -29.96
C SER A 33 -29.63 3.74 -28.55
N GLN A 34 -30.61 3.15 -27.85
CA GLN A 34 -30.39 2.58 -26.52
C GLN A 34 -29.40 1.40 -26.54
N LEU A 35 -29.49 0.52 -27.54
CA LEU A 35 -28.54 -0.58 -27.72
C LEU A 35 -27.11 -0.08 -27.97
N GLY A 36 -26.95 1.03 -28.70
CA GLY A 36 -25.65 1.68 -28.87
C GLY A 36 -25.02 2.08 -27.54
N ILE A 37 -25.78 2.74 -26.66
CA ILE A 37 -25.31 3.17 -25.32
C ILE A 37 -24.92 1.95 -24.48
N ILE A 38 -25.75 0.90 -24.47
CA ILE A 38 -25.46 -0.32 -23.70
C ILE A 38 -24.18 -0.99 -24.22
N THR A 39 -24.01 -1.07 -25.54
CA THR A 39 -22.83 -1.68 -26.17
C THR A 39 -21.55 -0.91 -25.83
N GLU A 40 -21.59 0.42 -25.81
CA GLU A 40 -20.47 1.26 -25.39
C GLU A 40 -20.10 1.02 -23.93
N SER A 41 -21.08 1.05 -23.03
CA SER A 41 -20.87 0.78 -21.60
C SER A 41 -20.34 -0.64 -21.30
N LEU A 42 -20.72 -1.62 -22.11
CA LEU A 42 -20.20 -2.98 -22.02
C LEU A 42 -18.74 -3.05 -22.48
N GLY A 43 -18.36 -2.26 -23.49
CA GLY A 43 -16.97 -2.09 -23.91
C GLY A 43 -16.08 -1.53 -22.79
N GLU A 44 -16.55 -0.49 -22.09
CA GLU A 44 -15.87 0.06 -20.92
C GLU A 44 -15.72 -0.98 -19.79
N THR A 45 -16.76 -1.79 -19.58
CA THR A 45 -16.73 -2.89 -18.60
C THR A 45 -15.63 -3.90 -18.93
N GLY A 46 -15.42 -4.24 -20.21
CA GLY A 46 -14.33 -5.11 -20.64
C GLY A 46 -12.94 -4.52 -20.38
N GLU A 47 -12.75 -3.22 -20.57
CA GLU A 47 -11.50 -2.54 -20.21
C GLU A 47 -11.26 -2.57 -18.69
N ILE A 48 -12.32 -2.37 -17.89
CA ILE A 48 -12.26 -2.49 -16.44
C ILE A 48 -11.85 -3.90 -16.03
N THR A 49 -12.44 -4.94 -16.64
CA THR A 49 -12.07 -6.34 -16.38
C THR A 49 -10.58 -6.59 -16.65
N GLY A 50 -10.04 -6.13 -17.79
CA GLY A 50 -8.62 -6.29 -18.09
C GLY A 50 -7.68 -5.55 -17.11
N LYS A 51 -8.10 -4.37 -16.61
CA LYS A 51 -7.36 -3.67 -15.55
C LYS A 51 -7.39 -4.43 -14.22
N ILE A 52 -8.50 -5.08 -13.90
CA ILE A 52 -8.64 -5.92 -12.70
C ILE A 52 -7.73 -7.14 -12.78
N GLU A 53 -7.74 -7.87 -13.89
CA GLU A 53 -6.85 -9.03 -14.12
C GLU A 53 -5.37 -8.65 -13.92
N LYS A 54 -4.95 -7.51 -14.49
CA LYS A 54 -3.57 -7.00 -14.31
C LYS A 54 -3.25 -6.66 -12.84
N ILE A 55 -4.23 -6.21 -12.07
CA ILE A 55 -4.05 -5.94 -10.64
C ILE A 55 -3.91 -7.27 -9.87
N GLU A 56 -4.73 -8.27 -10.20
CA GLU A 56 -4.67 -9.61 -9.59
C GLU A 56 -3.31 -10.28 -9.81
N ASP A 57 -2.74 -10.18 -11.01
CA ASP A 57 -1.39 -10.69 -11.31
C ASP A 57 -0.31 -10.02 -10.46
N ARG A 58 -0.39 -8.69 -10.31
CA ARG A 58 0.55 -7.92 -9.48
C ARG A 58 0.42 -8.30 -8.00
N ILE A 59 -0.80 -8.49 -7.51
CA ILE A 59 -1.06 -8.94 -6.13
C ILE A 59 -0.47 -10.32 -5.91
N THR A 60 -0.68 -11.25 -6.85
CA THR A 60 -0.15 -12.62 -6.78
C THR A 60 1.39 -12.61 -6.71
N THR A 61 2.03 -11.75 -7.50
CA THR A 61 3.49 -11.57 -7.48
C THR A 61 3.97 -11.07 -6.13
N LEU A 62 3.34 -10.00 -5.60
CA LEU A 62 3.68 -9.44 -4.29
C LEU A 62 3.48 -10.44 -3.15
N GLN A 63 2.40 -11.22 -3.19
CA GLN A 63 2.16 -12.30 -2.21
C GLN A 63 3.28 -13.35 -2.24
N GLY A 64 3.80 -13.68 -3.43
CA GLY A 64 4.95 -14.58 -3.58
C GLY A 64 6.23 -14.01 -2.95
N GLU A 65 6.53 -12.74 -3.20
CA GLU A 65 7.68 -12.04 -2.59
C GLU A 65 7.58 -11.98 -1.06
N ILE A 66 6.41 -11.61 -0.53
CA ILE A 66 6.15 -11.59 0.92
C ILE A 66 6.34 -12.98 1.52
N THR A 67 5.82 -14.02 0.87
CA THR A 67 5.98 -15.41 1.32
C THR A 67 7.47 -15.79 1.40
N ASN A 68 8.27 -15.37 0.43
CA ASN A 68 9.72 -15.62 0.43
C ASN A 68 10.44 -14.85 1.55
N LEU A 69 10.05 -13.61 1.81
CA LEU A 69 10.58 -12.82 2.94
C LEU A 69 10.24 -13.46 4.28
N ILE A 70 8.99 -13.90 4.47
CA ILE A 70 8.57 -14.62 5.68
C ILE A 70 9.40 -15.88 5.84
N LYS A 71 9.61 -16.67 4.78
CA LYS A 71 10.48 -17.86 4.84
C LYS A 71 11.89 -17.49 5.28
N TYR A 72 12.48 -16.45 4.71
CA TYR A 72 13.83 -15.99 5.06
C TYR A 72 13.94 -15.59 6.54
N LEU A 73 12.94 -14.87 7.06
CA LEU A 73 12.89 -14.45 8.47
C LEU A 73 12.55 -15.59 9.43
N ALA A 74 11.71 -16.54 9.00
CA ALA A 74 11.29 -17.70 9.78
C ALA A 74 12.35 -18.78 9.84
N THR A 75 13.32 -18.82 8.89
CA THR A 75 14.51 -19.67 9.04
C THR A 75 15.23 -19.26 10.32
N PRO A 76 15.32 -20.14 11.34
CA PRO A 76 16.12 -19.87 12.50
C PRO A 76 17.54 -19.71 11.99
N ARG A 77 18.08 -18.49 12.05
CA ARG A 77 19.53 -18.33 11.98
C ARG A 77 20.02 -19.04 13.22
N GLY A 78 20.46 -20.28 13.06
CA GLY A 78 21.06 -21.04 14.13
C GLY A 78 22.08 -20.12 14.78
N SER A 79 21.84 -19.79 16.04
CA SER A 79 22.82 -19.13 16.88
C SER A 79 24.06 -19.98 16.76
N THR A 80 25.03 -19.52 15.96
CA THR A 80 26.37 -20.06 16.03
C THR A 80 26.72 -20.06 17.50
N PRO A 81 27.13 -21.18 18.12
CA PRO A 81 27.57 -21.18 19.50
C PRO A 81 28.66 -20.13 19.59
N TYR A 82 28.33 -19.00 20.19
CA TYR A 82 29.22 -17.86 20.30
C TYR A 82 30.39 -18.36 21.13
N THR A 83 31.54 -18.57 20.48
CA THR A 83 32.80 -18.63 21.17
C THR A 83 32.88 -17.37 22.02
N GLN A 84 32.87 -17.55 23.34
CA GLN A 84 33.09 -16.52 24.35
C GLN A 84 34.48 -15.88 24.12
N GLY A 85 34.59 -15.04 23.10
CA GLY A 85 35.73 -14.19 22.88
C GLY A 85 35.49 -12.92 23.66
N THR A 86 36.39 -12.62 24.60
CA THR A 86 36.62 -11.34 25.30
C THR A 86 35.65 -10.21 24.94
N PRO A 87 34.91 -9.64 25.93
CA PRO A 87 34.01 -8.51 25.69
C PRO A 87 34.70 -7.40 24.88
N VAL A 88 34.24 -7.17 23.66
CA VAL A 88 34.77 -6.11 22.79
C VAL A 88 33.88 -4.89 22.94
N ASN A 89 34.43 -3.80 23.46
CA ASN A 89 33.79 -2.49 23.42
C ASN A 89 34.13 -1.82 22.08
N VAL A 90 33.11 -1.46 21.30
CA VAL A 90 33.25 -0.79 20.01
C VAL A 90 32.84 0.68 20.18
N LYS A 91 33.79 1.61 20.09
CA LYS A 91 33.49 3.05 20.17
C LYS A 91 33.29 3.66 18.79
N CYS A 92 32.07 4.14 18.54
CA CYS A 92 31.69 4.87 17.34
C CYS A 92 32.02 6.35 17.51
N ARG A 93 32.69 6.95 16.52
CA ARG A 93 32.91 8.40 16.45
C ARG A 93 31.75 9.14 15.79
N GLN A 94 31.05 8.48 14.87
CA GLN A 94 29.89 9.04 14.17
C GLN A 94 28.61 8.42 14.71
N TRP A 95 27.57 9.24 14.87
CA TRP A 95 26.26 8.80 15.35
C TRP A 95 25.61 7.78 14.39
N GLU A 96 25.79 7.97 13.09
CA GLU A 96 25.23 7.06 12.09
C GLU A 96 25.81 5.65 12.18
N ASP A 97 27.11 5.54 12.42
CA ASP A 97 27.78 4.26 12.65
C ASP A 97 27.22 3.55 13.87
N PHE A 98 26.96 4.31 14.95
CA PHE A 98 26.34 3.77 16.15
C PHE A 98 24.95 3.21 15.85
N LYS A 99 24.07 3.98 15.17
CA LYS A 99 22.73 3.49 14.82
C LYS A 99 22.77 2.21 13.99
N ASN A 100 23.64 2.15 12.98
CA ASN A 100 23.79 0.96 12.13
C ASN A 100 24.28 -0.25 12.93
N LEU A 101 25.23 -0.05 13.83
CA LEU A 101 25.77 -1.11 14.67
C LEU A 101 24.81 -1.52 15.78
N ALA A 102 24.06 -0.59 16.37
CA ALA A 102 23.09 -0.81 17.44
C ALA A 102 21.73 -1.33 16.96
N ALA A 103 21.43 -1.31 15.64
CA ALA A 103 20.15 -1.77 15.13
C ALA A 103 19.85 -3.23 15.55
N GLY A 104 18.74 -3.46 16.26
CA GLY A 104 18.41 -4.77 16.82
C GLY A 104 19.32 -5.19 17.98
N ALA A 105 19.79 -4.22 18.77
CA ALA A 105 20.43 -4.46 20.05
C ALA A 105 19.41 -5.04 21.05
N GLU A 106 19.92 -5.80 22.02
CA GLU A 106 19.14 -6.38 23.11
C GLU A 106 18.66 -5.29 24.08
N THR A 107 19.48 -4.27 24.30
CA THR A 107 19.13 -3.08 25.07
C THR A 107 19.97 -1.89 24.61
N VAL A 108 19.39 -0.70 24.75
CA VAL A 108 20.08 0.58 24.57
C VAL A 108 19.98 1.36 25.88
N SER A 109 20.99 2.16 26.18
CA SER A 109 20.98 3.14 27.27
C SER A 109 21.60 4.44 26.78
N TYR A 110 21.21 5.57 27.35
CA TYR A 110 21.78 6.86 27.01
C TYR A 110 22.09 7.68 28.25
N LEU A 111 23.03 8.60 28.11
CA LEU A 111 23.37 9.61 29.09
C LEU A 111 23.48 10.95 28.38
N LEU A 112 22.62 11.88 28.81
CA LEU A 112 22.65 13.27 28.35
C LEU A 112 23.36 14.12 29.41
N LYS A 113 24.44 14.79 29.04
CA LYS A 113 25.15 15.73 29.92
C LYS A 113 24.96 17.16 29.41
N GLU A 114 23.91 17.81 29.89
CA GLU A 114 23.52 19.16 29.44
C GLU A 114 24.63 20.20 29.64
N ALA A 115 25.35 20.14 30.76
CA ALA A 115 26.45 21.07 31.07
C ALA A 115 27.64 20.95 30.10
N GLU A 116 27.89 19.75 29.56
CA GLU A 116 29.01 19.45 28.67
C GLU A 116 28.60 19.43 27.19
N LYS A 117 27.30 19.65 26.89
CA LYS A 117 26.68 19.46 25.56
C LYS A 117 27.05 18.12 24.90
N SER A 118 27.25 17.09 25.73
CA SER A 118 27.68 15.78 25.28
C SER A 118 26.56 14.75 25.42
N PHE A 119 26.50 13.87 24.45
CA PHE A 119 25.57 12.76 24.38
C PHE A 119 26.35 11.45 24.32
N GLN A 120 26.01 10.53 25.21
CA GLN A 120 26.53 9.17 25.21
C GLN A 120 25.38 8.19 25.01
N ALA A 121 25.59 7.20 24.16
CA ALA A 121 24.67 6.09 23.97
C ALA A 121 25.44 4.78 23.95
N ASP A 122 24.91 3.77 24.63
CA ASP A 122 25.48 2.45 24.72
C ASP A 122 24.43 1.42 24.32
N ALA A 123 24.81 0.44 23.52
CA ALA A 123 23.93 -0.62 23.05
C ALA A 123 24.59 -2.00 23.24
N LEU A 124 23.84 -2.94 23.80
CA LEU A 124 24.28 -4.34 23.95
C LEU A 124 23.79 -5.13 22.75
N LYS A 125 24.71 -5.66 21.94
CA LYS A 125 24.35 -6.46 20.77
C LYS A 125 25.30 -7.62 20.60
N ASN A 126 24.78 -8.85 20.60
CA ASN A 126 25.57 -10.07 20.41
C ASN A 126 26.72 -10.17 21.43
N GLY A 127 26.49 -9.79 22.69
CA GLY A 127 27.51 -9.78 23.74
C GLY A 127 28.62 -8.73 23.57
N ARG A 128 28.47 -7.75 22.67
CA ARG A 128 29.37 -6.60 22.50
C ARG A 128 28.66 -5.33 22.94
N ILE A 129 29.41 -4.43 23.57
CA ILE A 129 28.93 -3.09 23.90
C ILE A 129 29.37 -2.16 22.77
N VAL A 130 28.41 -1.58 22.07
CA VAL A 130 28.64 -0.51 21.10
C VAL A 130 28.38 0.80 21.82
N SER A 131 29.34 1.73 21.80
CA SER A 131 29.31 2.98 22.54
C SER A 131 29.49 4.16 21.60
N TYR A 132 28.67 5.19 21.72
CA TYR A 132 28.85 6.50 21.10
C TYR A 132 29.07 7.55 22.18
N THR A 133 30.00 8.48 21.94
CA THR A 133 30.14 9.69 22.75
C THR A 133 30.50 10.83 21.82
N GLY A 134 29.67 11.88 21.80
CA GLY A 134 29.90 13.02 20.93
C GLY A 134 28.98 14.19 21.26
N GLU A 135 28.96 15.16 20.36
CA GLU A 135 28.04 16.29 20.46
C GLU A 135 26.59 15.83 20.29
N PHE A 136 25.68 16.55 20.92
CA PHE A 136 24.26 16.30 20.79
C PHE A 136 23.83 16.33 19.31
N PRO A 137 23.24 15.24 18.77
CA PRO A 137 22.80 15.20 17.38
C PRO A 137 21.84 16.37 17.08
N GLN A 138 22.08 17.13 16.01
CA GLN A 138 21.34 18.36 15.70
C GLN A 138 19.82 18.18 15.54
N ASN A 139 19.35 16.95 15.31
CA ASN A 139 17.94 16.66 15.10
C ASN A 139 17.36 15.87 16.28
N THR A 140 16.96 16.61 17.32
CA THR A 140 16.40 16.07 18.56
C THR A 140 15.19 15.17 18.32
N SER A 141 14.32 15.51 17.37
CA SER A 141 13.11 14.74 17.06
C SER A 141 13.43 13.36 16.48
N LEU A 142 14.38 13.27 15.55
CA LEU A 142 14.81 11.98 15.01
C LEU A 142 15.53 11.12 16.05
N LEU A 143 16.27 11.75 16.96
CA LEU A 143 16.92 11.06 18.06
C LEU A 143 15.90 10.50 19.06
N LYS A 144 14.91 11.33 19.45
CA LYS A 144 13.82 10.91 20.33
C LYS A 144 13.01 9.77 19.72
N LEU A 145 12.64 9.86 18.45
CA LEU A 145 11.94 8.81 17.72
C LEU A 145 12.73 7.50 17.64
N TRP A 146 14.06 7.59 17.48
CA TRP A 146 14.90 6.40 17.45
C TRP A 146 15.01 5.76 18.84
N LEU A 147 15.25 6.57 19.87
CA LEU A 147 15.35 6.10 21.26
C LEU A 147 14.03 5.51 21.75
N SER A 148 12.88 6.13 21.46
CA SER A 148 11.57 5.62 21.83
C SER A 148 11.32 4.23 21.25
N LYS A 149 11.70 4.04 19.98
CA LYS A 149 11.61 2.73 19.30
C LYS A 149 12.54 1.67 19.89
N GLU A 150 13.79 2.00 20.19
CA GLU A 150 14.77 1.02 20.69
C GLU A 150 14.63 0.74 22.19
N LEU A 151 14.06 1.67 22.96
CA LEU A 151 13.79 1.52 24.39
C LEU A 151 12.38 0.98 24.68
N ASP A 152 11.53 0.83 23.66
CA ASP A 152 10.11 0.48 23.80
C ASP A 152 9.36 1.42 24.76
N VAL A 153 9.64 2.71 24.67
CA VAL A 153 8.99 3.77 25.47
C VAL A 153 8.39 4.82 24.54
N THR A 154 7.49 5.67 25.04
CA THR A 154 6.92 6.74 24.24
C THR A 154 7.90 7.92 24.08
N GLU A 155 7.76 8.69 22.99
CA GLU A 155 8.69 9.78 22.66
C GLU A 155 8.71 10.88 23.73
N GLU A 156 7.59 11.06 24.43
CA GLU A 156 7.43 12.04 25.50
C GLU A 156 8.39 11.77 26.66
N VAL A 157 8.60 10.50 27.02
CA VAL A 157 9.45 10.06 28.14
C VAL A 157 10.95 10.16 27.80
N VAL A 158 11.29 10.29 26.51
CA VAL A 158 12.68 10.43 26.08
C VAL A 158 13.18 11.85 26.36
N PHE A 159 14.18 11.95 27.23
CA PHE A 159 14.76 13.20 27.76
C PHE A 159 13.86 14.00 28.73
N GLU A 160 12.87 13.35 29.35
CA GLU A 160 12.14 13.91 30.51
C GLU A 160 12.95 13.83 31.82
#